data_AF-A0A438W9F5-F1
#
_entry.id   AF-A0A438W9F5-F1
#
_cell.length_a   1.000
_cell.length_b   1.000
_cell.length_c   1.000
_cell.angle_alpha   90.00
_cell.angle_beta   90.00
_cell.angle_gamma   90.00
#
_symmetry.space_group_name_H-M   'P 1'
#
loop_
_entity.id
_entity.type
_entity.pdbx_description
1 polymer ?
#
loop_
_entity_poly.entity_id
_entity_poly.type
_entity_poly.pdbx_seq_one_letter_code
_entity_poly.pdbx_strand_id
1 'polypeptide(L)'
;SSILFTRGQTQSLVVGVLGTDNDAQTHESLEHKTPIKERFMFHYNFPPFCVGEASSIGATSRRELGHGNLAKRALETSIKNKEQVIRLVSEILESNGSSSMASVCAGSLALYASGVEI
;
A
#
# COMPACT_ATOMS: atom_id res chain seq x y z
N SER A 1 -0.56 2.60 12.62
CA SER A 1 -0.48 4.07 12.41
C SER A 1 -1.40 4.46 11.26
N SER A 2 -1.80 5.73 11.15
CA SER A 2 -2.61 6.21 10.02
C SER A 2 -2.18 7.62 9.61
N ILE A 3 -2.13 7.88 8.31
CA ILE A 3 -1.77 9.18 7.73
C ILE A 3 -2.76 9.55 6.64
N LEU A 4 -3.27 10.78 6.69
CA LEU A 4 -4.04 11.39 5.61
C LEU A 4 -3.14 12.37 4.85
N PHE A 5 -2.87 12.08 3.58
CA PHE A 5 -2.12 12.96 2.69
C PHE A 5 -3.08 13.59 1.67
N THR A 6 -3.01 14.91 1.52
CA THR A 6 -3.84 15.66 0.56
C THR A 6 -2.96 16.55 -0.30
N ARG A 7 -3.13 16.49 -1.62
CA ARG A 7 -2.47 17.34 -2.61
C ARG A 7 -3.48 17.78 -3.68
N GLY A 8 -3.95 19.03 -3.60
CA GLY A 8 -5.08 19.48 -4.41
C GLY A 8 -6.30 18.58 -4.14
N GLN A 9 -6.97 18.11 -5.19
CA GLN A 9 -8.09 17.17 -5.11
C GLN A 9 -7.64 15.71 -5.23
N THR A 10 -6.47 15.39 -4.68
CA THR A 10 -5.99 14.01 -4.55
C THR A 10 -5.69 13.73 -3.09
N GLN A 11 -6.44 12.80 -2.51
CA GLN A 11 -6.38 12.46 -1.09
C GLN A 11 -6.22 10.95 -0.91
N SER A 12 -5.23 10.56 -0.12
CA SER A 12 -4.92 9.17 0.21
C SER A 12 -4.82 9.04 1.72
N LEU A 13 -5.64 8.14 2.28
CA LEU A 13 -5.55 7.70 3.67
C LEU A 13 -4.78 6.39 3.69
N VAL A 14 -3.56 6.41 4.24
CA VAL A 14 -2.76 5.19 4.42
C VAL A 14 -2.79 4.75 5.87
N VAL A 15 -3.14 3.49 6.09
CA VAL A 15 -3.12 2.82 7.39
C VAL A 15 -2.04 1.75 7.37
N GLY A 16 -1.12 1.82 8.33
CA GLY A 16 -0.05 0.86 8.53
C GLY A 16 -0.29 -0.06 9.72
N VAL A 17 -0.11 -1.36 9.49
CA VAL A 17 -0.23 -2.43 10.49
C VAL A 17 1.09 -3.21 10.54
N LEU A 18 1.57 -3.44 11.76
CA LEU A 18 2.72 -4.30 12.04
C LEU A 18 2.23 -5.68 12.45
N GLY A 19 2.80 -6.71 11.85
CA GLY A 19 2.43 -8.10 12.07
C GLY A 19 3.58 -8.95 12.60
N THR A 20 3.27 -10.22 12.79
CA THR A 20 4.21 -11.29 13.13
C THR A 20 4.57 -12.10 11.87
N ASP A 21 5.54 -13.01 11.99
CA ASP A 21 6.00 -13.86 10.89
C ASP A 21 4.92 -14.82 10.31
N ASN A 22 3.80 -14.98 11.04
CA ASN A 22 2.62 -15.73 10.58
C ASN A 22 1.69 -14.87 9.70
N ASP A 23 1.81 -13.55 9.77
CA ASP A 23 1.02 -12.60 8.97
C ASP A 23 1.68 -12.31 7.61
N ALA A 24 2.89 -12.83 7.37
CA ALA A 24 3.58 -12.69 6.10
C ALA A 24 2.83 -13.44 4.98
N GLN A 25 2.69 -12.79 3.82
CA GLN A 25 2.03 -13.40 2.68
C GLN A 25 2.92 -14.47 2.05
N THR A 26 2.47 -15.72 2.07
CA THR A 26 3.20 -16.82 1.43
C THR A 26 2.71 -16.99 -0.01
N HIS A 27 3.63 -17.02 -0.97
CA HIS A 27 3.32 -17.29 -2.37
C HIS A 27 4.29 -18.30 -2.98
N GLU A 28 3.78 -19.10 -3.90
CA GLU A 28 4.60 -20.03 -4.69
C GLU A 28 5.10 -19.32 -5.95
N SER A 29 6.38 -19.53 -6.26
CA SER A 29 7.04 -18.98 -7.43
C SER A 29 7.55 -20.13 -8.28
N LEU A 30 7.32 -20.08 -9.60
CA LEU A 30 7.86 -21.08 -10.54
C LEU A 30 9.40 -21.17 -10.48
N GLU A 31 10.05 -20.07 -10.13
CA GLU A 31 11.52 -19.98 -10.03
C GLU A 31 12.08 -20.62 -8.74
N HIS A 32 11.27 -20.76 -7.69
CA HIS A 32 11.73 -21.13 -6.35
C HIS A 32 11.05 -22.42 -5.89
N LYS A 33 11.84 -23.42 -5.50
CA LYS A 33 11.32 -24.70 -5.01
C LYS A 33 10.59 -24.60 -3.67
N THR A 34 10.86 -23.55 -2.90
CA THR A 34 10.25 -23.30 -1.59
C THR A 34 9.34 -22.07 -1.65
N PRO A 35 8.22 -22.06 -0.90
CA PRO A 35 7.35 -20.89 -0.81
C PRO A 35 8.10 -19.66 -0.32
N ILE A 36 7.82 -18.51 -0.94
CA ILE A 36 8.43 -17.22 -0.58
C ILE A 36 7.49 -16.51 0.39
N LYS A 37 8.04 -15.97 1.48
CA LYS A 37 7.31 -15.14 2.44
C LYS A 37 7.55 -13.66 2.15
N GLU A 38 6.52 -13.00 1.67
CA GLU A 38 6.45 -11.56 1.47
C GLU A 38 6.09 -10.86 2.77
N ARG A 39 7.01 -10.04 3.28
CA ARG A 39 6.87 -9.34 4.56
C ARG A 39 6.38 -7.91 4.42
N PHE A 40 6.62 -7.28 3.29
CA PHE A 40 6.12 -5.94 2.99
C PHE A 40 4.98 -6.01 1.98
N MET A 41 3.78 -5.68 2.42
CA MET A 41 2.56 -5.69 1.61
C MET A 41 2.04 -4.25 1.47
N PHE A 42 1.64 -3.88 0.25
CA PHE A 42 0.99 -2.60 -0.02
C PHE A 42 -0.29 -2.85 -0.83
N HIS A 43 -1.44 -2.58 -0.20
CA HIS A 43 -2.74 -2.66 -0.86
C HIS A 43 -3.21 -1.25 -1.20
N TYR A 44 -3.70 -1.08 -2.42
CA TYR A 44 -4.19 0.18 -2.94
C TYR A 44 -5.64 0.00 -3.38
N ASN A 45 -6.53 0.84 -2.84
CA ASN A 45 -7.96 0.79 -3.09
C ASN A 45 -8.42 2.10 -3.73
N PHE A 46 -9.16 1.99 -4.83
CA PHE A 46 -9.69 3.11 -5.61
C PHE A 46 -11.22 3.01 -5.69
N PRO A 47 -11.93 3.38 -4.62
CA PRO A 47 -13.38 3.29 -4.59
C PRO A 47 -14.00 4.30 -5.57
N PRO A 48 -15.15 4.00 -6.21
CA PRO A 48 -15.75 4.87 -7.23
C PRO A 48 -16.04 6.30 -6.77
N PHE A 49 -16.39 6.47 -5.48
CA PHE A 49 -16.69 7.78 -4.92
C PHE A 49 -15.51 8.75 -4.97
N CYS A 50 -14.26 8.27 -5.06
CA CYS A 50 -13.09 9.14 -5.04
C CYS A 50 -12.98 10.04 -6.29
N VAL A 51 -13.75 9.74 -7.34
CA VAL A 51 -13.93 10.57 -8.54
C VAL A 51 -15.36 11.10 -8.67
N GLY A 52 -16.19 10.95 -7.64
CA GLY A 52 -17.58 11.39 -7.63
C GLY A 52 -18.55 10.49 -8.42
N GLU A 53 -18.13 9.26 -8.77
CA GLU A 53 -18.97 8.32 -9.51
C GLU A 53 -19.60 7.26 -8.57
N ALA A 54 -20.77 6.73 -8.97
CA ALA A 54 -21.39 5.59 -8.32
C ALA A 54 -21.13 4.32 -9.13
N SER A 55 -20.52 3.31 -8.51
CA SER A 55 -20.32 1.99 -9.10
C SER A 55 -20.24 0.91 -8.01
N SER A 56 -20.42 -0.35 -8.40
CA SER A 56 -20.31 -1.49 -7.49
C SER A 56 -18.88 -1.67 -6.99
N ILE A 57 -18.72 -1.87 -5.68
CA ILE A 57 -17.43 -2.23 -5.09
C ILE A 57 -17.23 -3.73 -5.27
N GLY A 58 -16.13 -4.11 -5.93
CA GLY A 58 -15.81 -5.49 -6.25
C GLY A 58 -14.37 -5.85 -5.95
N ALA A 59 -13.85 -6.88 -6.62
CA ALA A 59 -12.45 -7.26 -6.52
C ALA A 59 -11.53 -6.18 -7.11
N THR A 60 -10.29 -6.14 -6.61
CA THR A 60 -9.26 -5.19 -7.04
C THR A 60 -8.98 -5.30 -8.54
N SER A 61 -9.04 -4.18 -9.24
CA SER A 61 -8.76 -4.07 -10.66
C SER A 61 -7.25 -4.17 -10.97
N ARG A 62 -6.91 -4.43 -12.24
CA ARG A 62 -5.50 -4.43 -12.70
C ARG A 62 -4.79 -3.10 -12.46
N ARG A 63 -5.51 -1.98 -12.56
CA ARG A 63 -4.96 -0.64 -12.33
C ARG A 63 -4.61 -0.44 -10.86
N GLU A 64 -5.49 -0.87 -9.97
CA GLU A 64 -5.25 -0.81 -8.53
C GLU A 64 -4.06 -1.68 -8.11
N LEU A 65 -3.96 -2.91 -8.64
CA LEU A 65 -2.79 -3.77 -8.44
C LEU A 65 -1.50 -3.11 -8.95
N GLY A 66 -1.55 -2.49 -10.13
CA GLY A 66 -0.41 -1.77 -10.71
C GLY A 66 0.05 -0.58 -9.86
N HIS A 67 -0.90 0.24 -9.38
CA HIS A 67 -0.60 1.37 -8.50
C HIS A 67 -0.09 0.92 -7.13
N GLY A 68 -0.67 -0.12 -6.55
CA GLY A 68 -0.20 -0.72 -5.30
C GLY A 68 1.22 -1.25 -5.43
N ASN A 69 1.53 -1.96 -6.52
CA ASN A 69 2.87 -2.46 -6.78
C ASN A 69 3.89 -1.33 -7.02
N LEU A 70 3.49 -0.25 -7.71
CA LEU A 70 4.33 0.94 -7.87
C LEU A 70 4.66 1.55 -6.51
N ALA A 71 3.66 1.76 -5.65
CA ALA A 71 3.87 2.33 -4.33
C ALA A 71 4.72 1.42 -3.42
N LYS A 72 4.47 0.11 -3.48
CA LYS A 72 5.28 -0.90 -2.80
C LYS A 72 6.75 -0.79 -3.19
N ARG A 73 7.06 -0.86 -4.48
CA ARG A 73 8.44 -0.82 -4.97
C ARG A 73 9.16 0.49 -4.64
N ALA A 74 8.43 1.60 -4.57
CA ALA A 74 8.98 2.90 -4.17
C ALA A 74 9.38 2.96 -2.69
N LEU A 75 8.67 2.25 -1.81
CA LEU A 75 8.88 2.30 -0.36
C LEU A 75 9.78 1.16 0.15
N GLU A 76 9.70 -0.01 -0.46
CA GLU A 76 10.38 -1.24 -0.01
C GLU A 76 11.91 -1.06 0.12
N THR A 77 12.51 -0.27 -0.78
CA THR A 77 13.96 -0.01 -0.79
C THR A 77 14.43 0.85 0.37
N SER A 78 13.53 1.60 1.03
CA SER A 78 13.86 2.48 2.15
C SER A 78 13.83 1.72 3.48
N ILE A 79 13.07 0.63 3.59
CA ILE A 79 12.90 -0.12 4.84
C ILE A 79 14.22 -0.82 5.22
N LYS A 80 14.77 -0.50 6.39
CA LYS A 80 16.04 -1.06 6.88
C LYS A 80 15.88 -2.47 7.44
N ASN A 81 14.87 -2.70 8.28
CA ASN A 81 14.58 -4.01 8.85
C ASN A 81 13.62 -4.81 7.95
N LYS A 82 14.15 -5.79 7.23
CA LYS A 82 13.37 -6.64 6.32
C LYS A 82 12.70 -7.84 6.99
N GLU A 83 12.94 -8.08 8.27
CA GLU A 83 12.32 -9.18 9.01
C GLU A 83 10.94 -8.80 9.55
N GLN A 84 10.66 -7.51 9.69
CA GLN A 84 9.37 -7.02 10.18
C GLN A 84 8.28 -7.18 9.13
N VAL A 85 7.15 -7.77 9.52
CA VAL A 85 5.96 -7.87 8.67
C VAL A 85 5.18 -6.56 8.75
N ILE A 86 5.00 -5.92 7.61
CA ILE A 86 4.37 -4.60 7.48
C ILE A 86 3.33 -4.68 6.38
N ARG A 87 2.10 -4.27 6.70
CA ARG A 87 1.02 -4.10 5.73
C ARG A 87 0.58 -2.65 5.72
N LEU A 88 0.69 -2.01 4.56
CA LEU A 88 0.09 -0.70 4.29
C LEU A 88 -1.17 -0.89 3.44
N VAL A 89 -2.23 -0.18 3.79
CA VAL A 89 -3.45 -0.07 2.97
C VAL A 89 -3.67 1.40 2.66
N SER A 90 -3.72 1.74 1.38
CA SER A 90 -4.01 3.07 0.87
C SER A 90 -5.44 3.13 0.34
N GLU A 91 -6.29 3.87 1.05
CA GLU A 91 -7.63 4.23 0.60
C GLU A 91 -7.58 5.58 -0.11
N ILE A 92 -7.94 5.61 -1.39
CA ILE A 92 -8.06 6.87 -2.13
C ILE A 92 -9.42 7.48 -1.86
N LEU A 93 -9.42 8.66 -1.24
CA LEU A 93 -10.64 9.36 -0.84
C LEU A 93 -11.03 10.42 -1.87
N GLU A 94 -10.06 11.01 -2.55
CA GLU A 94 -10.25 11.92 -3.68
C GLU A 94 -9.18 11.68 -4.75
N SER A 95 -9.51 11.82 -6.02
CA SER A 95 -8.57 11.62 -7.12
C SER A 95 -8.78 12.59 -8.28
N ASN A 96 -7.85 13.53 -8.41
CA ASN A 96 -7.69 14.39 -9.59
C ASN A 96 -6.21 14.52 -10.02
N GLY A 97 -5.40 13.48 -9.78
CA GLY A 97 -4.01 13.46 -10.24
C GLY A 97 -3.07 12.58 -9.41
N SER A 98 -2.49 11.55 -10.04
CA SER A 98 -1.47 10.65 -9.48
C SER A 98 -1.70 10.26 -8.00
N SER A 99 -2.83 9.60 -7.75
CA SER A 99 -3.17 9.01 -6.45
C SER A 99 -2.15 7.94 -5.99
N SER A 100 -1.44 7.29 -6.93
CA SER A 100 -0.33 6.40 -6.61
C SER A 100 0.83 7.12 -5.92
N MET A 101 1.20 8.32 -6.37
CA MET A 101 2.24 9.13 -5.70
C MET A 101 1.76 9.70 -4.37
N ALA A 102 0.48 10.06 -4.26
CA ALA A 102 -0.11 10.40 -2.97
C ALA A 102 0.00 9.23 -1.97
N SER A 103 -0.18 7.99 -2.45
CA SER A 103 -0.03 6.76 -1.66
C SER A 103 1.41 6.53 -1.21
N VAL A 104 2.41 6.85 -2.05
CA VAL A 104 3.83 6.79 -1.67
C VAL A 104 4.15 7.79 -0.56
N CYS A 105 3.72 9.04 -0.69
CA CYS A 105 3.94 10.07 0.33
C CYS A 105 3.29 9.69 1.67
N ALA A 106 2.00 9.31 1.63
CA ALA A 106 1.28 8.87 2.81
C ALA A 106 1.90 7.60 3.43
N GLY A 107 2.33 6.65 2.60
CA GLY A 107 2.97 5.41 3.03
C GLY A 107 4.31 5.63 3.72
N SER A 108 5.16 6.51 3.19
CA SER A 108 6.43 6.89 3.83
C SER A 108 6.19 7.50 5.22
N LEU A 109 5.24 8.42 5.34
CA LEU A 109 4.84 9.00 6.62
C LEU A 109 4.23 7.95 7.56
N ALA A 110 3.46 7.00 7.05
CA ALA A 110 2.84 5.95 7.85
C ALA A 110 3.87 4.96 8.42
N LEU A 111 4.92 4.64 7.65
CA LEU A 111 6.06 3.85 8.11
C LEU A 111 6.81 4.58 9.22
N TYR A 112 7.16 5.85 9.01
CA TYR A 112 7.82 6.66 10.04
C TYR A 112 6.97 6.76 11.32
N ALA A 113 5.68 7.04 11.19
CA ALA A 113 4.75 7.15 12.32
C ALA A 113 4.46 5.81 13.03
N SER A 114 4.78 4.66 12.42
CA SER A 114 4.69 3.35 13.08
C SER A 114 5.99 2.92 13.76
N GLY A 115 7.03 3.77 13.73
CA GLY A 115 8.34 3.45 14.30
C GLY A 115 9.14 2.47 13.45
N VAL A 116 8.77 2.25 12.18
CA VAL A 116 9.58 1.48 11.24
C VAL A 116 10.77 2.33 10.82
N GLU A 117 11.97 1.77 10.92
CA GLU A 117 13.18 2.41 10.41
C GLU A 117 13.20 2.37 8.87
N ILE A 118 13.01 3.55 8.28
CA ILE A 118 13.13 3.83 6.85
C ILE A 118 14.38 4.65 6.52
#